data_AF-A0A838IL03-F1
#
_entry.id   AF-A0A838IL03-F1
#
_cell.length_a   1.000
_cell.length_b   1.000
_cell.length_c   1.000
_cell.angle_alpha   90.00
_cell.angle_beta   90.00
_cell.angle_gamma   90.00
#
_symmetry.space_group_name_H-M   'P 1'
#
loop_
_entity.id
_entity.type
_entity.pdbx_description
1 polymer ?
#
loop_
_entity_poly.entity_id
_entity_poly.type
_entity_poly.pdbx_seq_one_letter_code
_entity_poly.pdbx_strand_id
1 'polypeptide(L)'
;MLLEEAFAPGVSPDEFFMQMVPRLHQDRITQFRQFCGAAIIFSVVFTDTKTRYSCELGQAKAKVIKGELVDFPAVTIEGLQKNWDAVKSHLLALLEEADRQADAYSGKFRLTSRIVEEFSRFDGVIDVTITDAGNPATLALRFVLNDYAAVDDAPRFGIELPLSVIEDVVRAKRAPGEAAGGLKLSGDKGFAVKLGGFLLKQLDQL
;
A
#
# COMPACT_ATOMS: atom_id res chain seq x y z
N MET A 1 13.21 1.01 16.24
CA MET A 1 11.84 0.91 16.76
C MET A 1 11.29 -0.39 16.26
N LEU A 2 10.66 -1.17 17.13
CA LEU A 2 10.00 -2.41 16.73
C LEU A 2 8.72 -2.07 15.95
N LEU A 3 8.30 -2.89 14.99
CA LEU A 3 7.07 -2.63 14.24
C LEU A 3 5.87 -2.62 15.20
N GLU A 4 5.87 -3.55 16.13
CA GLU A 4 4.86 -3.75 17.15
C GLU A 4 4.62 -2.48 17.99
N GLU A 5 5.66 -1.67 18.23
CA GLU A 5 5.54 -0.38 18.93
C GLU A 5 4.78 0.65 18.08
N ALA A 6 5.06 0.71 16.78
CA ALA A 6 4.39 1.64 15.86
C ALA A 6 2.91 1.28 15.61
N PHE A 7 2.57 -0.01 15.73
CA PHE A 7 1.23 -0.53 15.48
C PHE A 7 0.48 -0.91 16.77
N ALA A 8 0.99 -0.51 17.94
CA ALA A 8 0.41 -0.86 19.23
C ALA A 8 -1.07 -0.40 19.38
N PRO A 9 -1.86 -1.09 20.22
CA PRO A 9 -3.19 -0.62 20.59
C PRO A 9 -3.14 0.82 21.12
N GLY A 10 -4.07 1.66 20.69
CA GLY A 10 -4.15 3.07 21.11
C GLY A 10 -3.33 4.06 20.28
N VAL A 11 -2.40 3.61 19.42
CA VAL A 11 -1.71 4.51 18.49
C VAL A 11 -2.71 5.09 17.50
N SER A 12 -2.95 6.41 17.61
CA SER A 12 -3.88 7.13 16.74
C SER A 12 -3.31 7.27 15.31
N PRO A 13 -4.15 7.53 14.30
CA PRO A 13 -3.63 7.82 12.96
C PRO A 13 -2.65 9.00 12.95
N ASP A 14 -2.93 10.04 13.73
CA ASP A 14 -2.08 11.24 13.79
C ASP A 14 -0.70 10.91 14.37
N GLU A 15 -0.66 10.18 15.47
CA GLU A 15 0.59 9.70 16.07
C GLU A 15 1.35 8.77 15.12
N PHE A 16 0.64 7.84 14.46
CA PHE A 16 1.24 6.93 13.49
C PHE A 16 1.91 7.68 12.35
N PHE A 17 1.18 8.54 11.64
CA PHE A 17 1.71 9.22 10.47
C PHE A 17 2.72 10.30 10.83
N MET A 18 2.45 11.12 11.84
CA MET A 18 3.30 12.27 12.16
C MET A 18 4.55 11.90 12.96
N GLN A 19 4.54 10.78 13.71
CA GLN A 19 5.64 10.39 14.58
C GLN A 19 6.23 9.02 14.22
N MET A 20 5.38 7.99 14.05
CA MET A 20 5.86 6.62 13.88
C MET A 20 6.42 6.37 12.47
N VAL A 21 5.76 6.83 11.41
CA VAL A 21 6.24 6.66 10.03
C VAL A 21 7.62 7.28 9.82
N PRO A 22 7.89 8.56 10.21
CA PRO A 22 9.23 9.12 10.10
C PRO A 22 10.29 8.33 10.86
N ARG A 23 9.97 7.87 12.07
CA ARG A 23 10.88 7.11 12.93
C ARG A 23 11.16 5.71 12.38
N LEU A 24 10.13 4.98 11.93
CA LEU A 24 10.27 3.69 11.27
C LEU A 24 11.18 3.79 10.04
N HIS A 25 10.94 4.79 9.20
CA HIS A 25 11.75 5.02 8.00
C HIS A 25 13.20 5.34 8.34
N GLN A 26 13.43 6.18 9.36
CA GLN A 26 14.78 6.52 9.79
C GLN A 26 15.55 5.32 10.34
N ASP A 27 14.89 4.47 11.13
CA ASP A 27 15.47 3.25 11.69
C ASP A 27 15.77 2.21 10.59
N ARG A 28 15.01 2.23 9.49
CA ARG A 28 15.10 1.29 8.37
C ARG A 28 15.74 1.88 7.12
N ILE A 29 16.38 3.03 7.22
CA ILE A 29 16.87 3.78 6.05
C ILE A 29 17.87 2.97 5.21
N THR A 30 18.70 2.14 5.83
CA THR A 30 19.65 1.26 5.14
C THR A 30 18.93 0.21 4.32
N GLN A 31 17.93 -0.46 4.90
CA GLN A 31 17.09 -1.44 4.23
C GLN A 31 16.31 -0.77 3.09
N PHE A 32 15.72 0.41 3.34
CA PHE A 32 15.03 1.17 2.31
C PHE A 32 15.93 1.45 1.10
N ARG A 33 17.19 1.87 1.31
CA ARG A 33 18.16 2.13 0.21
C ARG A 33 18.51 0.89 -0.61
N GLN A 34 18.47 -0.30 0.02
CA GLN A 34 18.71 -1.57 -0.67
C GLN A 34 17.57 -1.90 -1.63
N PHE A 35 16.32 -1.74 -1.18
CA PHE A 35 15.13 -2.09 -1.97
C PHE A 35 14.59 -0.95 -2.83
N CYS A 36 14.96 0.30 -2.55
CA CYS A 36 14.40 1.47 -3.20
C CYS A 36 15.53 2.43 -3.58
N GLY A 37 15.61 2.79 -4.87
CA GLY A 37 16.50 3.82 -5.41
C GLY A 37 15.80 5.15 -5.69
N ALA A 38 14.49 5.26 -5.41
CA ALA A 38 13.68 6.44 -5.66
C ALA A 38 13.08 6.98 -4.35
N ALA A 39 12.49 8.17 -4.40
CA ALA A 39 11.56 8.61 -3.37
C ALA A 39 10.18 8.03 -3.68
N ILE A 40 9.45 7.60 -2.65
CA ILE A 40 8.06 7.14 -2.77
C ILE A 40 7.17 8.20 -2.14
N ILE A 41 6.26 8.76 -2.92
CA ILE A 41 5.27 9.74 -2.45
C ILE A 41 3.91 9.08 -2.49
N PHE A 42 3.23 9.03 -1.35
CA PHE A 42 1.86 8.55 -1.27
C PHE A 42 1.05 9.39 -0.32
N SER A 43 -0.26 9.41 -0.52
CA SER A 43 -1.19 10.11 0.35
C SER A 43 -2.17 9.15 1.00
N VAL A 44 -2.67 9.52 2.17
CA VAL A 44 -3.71 8.78 2.90
C VAL A 44 -4.85 9.72 3.24
N VAL A 45 -6.06 9.33 2.93
CA VAL A 45 -7.28 10.10 3.16
C VAL A 45 -8.27 9.27 3.98
N PHE A 46 -8.60 9.77 5.17
CA PHE A 46 -9.71 9.26 5.96
C PHE A 46 -10.98 10.02 5.57
N THR A 47 -11.86 9.38 4.81
CA THR A 47 -13.00 10.02 4.16
C THR A 47 -14.11 10.42 5.15
N ASP A 48 -14.24 9.69 6.26
CA ASP A 48 -15.20 9.97 7.34
C ASP A 48 -14.81 11.19 8.19
N THR A 49 -13.51 11.38 8.46
CA THR A 49 -13.01 12.52 9.25
C THR A 49 -12.44 13.64 8.39
N LYS A 50 -12.32 13.44 7.08
CA LYS A 50 -11.63 14.31 6.11
C LYS A 50 -10.16 14.57 6.46
N THR A 51 -9.56 13.73 7.30
CA THR A 51 -8.15 13.85 7.67
C THR A 51 -7.26 13.34 6.54
N ARG A 52 -6.16 14.05 6.26
CA ARG A 52 -5.27 13.78 5.13
C ARG A 52 -3.83 13.78 5.58
N TYR A 53 -3.03 12.86 5.04
CA TYR A 53 -1.59 12.81 5.23
C TYR A 53 -0.91 12.63 3.88
N SER A 54 0.19 13.34 3.65
CA SER A 54 1.10 13.12 2.53
C SER A 54 2.44 12.67 3.07
N CYS A 55 2.90 11.52 2.58
CA CYS A 55 4.14 10.88 3.02
C CYS A 55 5.12 10.84 1.85
N GLU A 56 6.30 11.40 2.05
CA GLU A 56 7.44 11.28 1.13
C GLU A 56 8.53 10.47 1.83
N LEU A 57 8.77 9.26 1.36
CA LEU A 57 9.83 8.38 1.83
C LEU A 57 11.02 8.51 0.89
N GLY A 58 12.04 9.26 1.32
CA GLY A 58 13.24 9.52 0.54
C GLY A 58 14.46 8.72 1.00
N GLN A 59 15.55 8.83 0.24
CA GLN A 59 16.81 8.15 0.55
C GLN A 59 17.51 8.66 1.83
N ALA A 60 17.14 9.86 2.31
CA ALA A 60 17.76 10.48 3.48
C ALA A 60 16.87 10.49 4.72
N LYS A 61 15.58 10.82 4.52
CA LYS A 61 14.58 10.95 5.59
C LYS A 61 13.19 10.72 5.00
N ALA A 62 12.22 10.58 5.89
CA ALA A 62 10.82 10.68 5.56
C ALA A 62 10.29 12.07 5.93
N LYS A 63 9.35 12.58 5.13
CA LYS A 63 8.59 13.79 5.42
C LYS A 63 7.12 13.43 5.42
N VAL A 64 6.41 13.83 6.47
CA VAL A 64 4.96 13.67 6.55
C VAL A 64 4.31 15.02 6.79
N ILE A 65 3.28 15.33 6.00
CA ILE A 65 2.51 16.57 6.08
C ILE A 65 1.06 16.20 6.36
N LYS A 66 0.44 16.85 7.33
CA LYS A 66 -0.99 16.72 7.62
C LYS A 66 -1.78 17.81 6.92
N GLY A 67 -2.93 17.46 6.37
CA GLY A 67 -3.92 18.39 5.80
C GLY A 67 -3.66 18.81 4.35
N GLU A 68 -2.41 18.71 3.87
CA GLU A 68 -2.04 19.02 2.49
C GLU A 68 -1.82 17.73 1.69
N LEU A 69 -2.40 17.67 0.48
CA LEU A 69 -2.14 16.62 -0.49
C LEU A 69 -1.08 17.14 -1.46
N VAL A 70 0.00 16.38 -1.62
CA VAL A 70 1.02 16.69 -2.62
C VAL A 70 0.45 16.39 -4.00
N ASP A 71 0.73 17.26 -4.97
CA ASP A 71 0.35 17.02 -6.36
C ASP A 71 1.08 15.78 -6.92
N PHE A 72 0.35 14.92 -7.64
CA PHE A 72 0.87 13.71 -8.29
C PHE A 72 1.56 12.71 -7.34
N PRO A 73 0.91 12.26 -6.25
CA PRO A 73 1.44 11.15 -5.47
C PRO A 73 1.41 9.89 -6.33
N ALA A 74 2.32 8.94 -6.12
CA ALA A 74 2.29 7.67 -6.82
C ALA A 74 0.94 6.94 -6.56
N VAL A 75 0.44 7.05 -5.33
CA VAL A 75 -0.87 6.55 -4.94
C VAL A 75 -1.48 7.37 -3.82
N THR A 76 -2.78 7.56 -3.86
CA THR A 76 -3.60 8.03 -2.75
C THR A 76 -4.48 6.91 -2.25
N ILE A 77 -4.41 6.63 -0.95
CA ILE A 77 -5.15 5.55 -0.29
C ILE A 77 -6.29 6.18 0.51
N GLU A 78 -7.52 5.94 0.09
CA GLU A 78 -8.72 6.37 0.81
C GLU A 78 -9.29 5.22 1.66
N GLY A 79 -9.74 5.55 2.86
CA GLY A 79 -10.40 4.62 3.76
C GLY A 79 -11.24 5.34 4.83
N LEU A 80 -11.70 4.58 5.82
CA LEU A 80 -12.43 5.12 6.97
C LEU A 80 -11.56 5.05 8.23
N GLN A 81 -11.47 6.15 8.98
CA GLN A 81 -10.69 6.21 10.21
C GLN A 81 -11.25 5.27 11.28
N LYS A 82 -12.57 5.07 11.31
CA LYS A 82 -13.19 4.10 12.22
C LYS A 82 -12.67 2.65 12.04
N ASN A 83 -12.10 2.34 10.86
CA ASN A 83 -11.52 1.04 10.55
C ASN A 83 -10.01 0.97 10.86
N TRP A 84 -9.42 2.03 11.43
CA TRP A 84 -7.98 2.17 11.62
C TRP A 84 -7.35 1.01 12.40
N ASP A 85 -7.96 0.59 13.50
CA ASP A 85 -7.40 -0.49 14.32
C ASP A 85 -7.36 -1.83 13.58
N ALA A 86 -8.39 -2.14 12.78
CA ALA A 86 -8.40 -3.32 11.93
C ALA A 86 -7.31 -3.23 10.84
N VAL A 87 -7.20 -2.07 10.17
CA VAL A 87 -6.16 -1.84 9.15
C VAL A 87 -4.75 -1.98 9.74
N LYS A 88 -4.48 -1.39 10.92
CA LYS A 88 -3.19 -1.53 11.61
C LYS A 88 -2.83 -2.98 11.87
N SER A 89 -3.76 -3.78 12.40
CA SER A 89 -3.49 -5.18 12.73
C SER A 89 -3.09 -5.99 11.50
N HIS A 90 -3.77 -5.77 10.36
CA HIS A 90 -3.41 -6.45 9.12
C HIS A 90 -2.10 -5.92 8.54
N LEU A 91 -1.86 -4.60 8.56
CA LEU A 91 -0.60 -4.02 8.10
C LEU A 91 0.60 -4.55 8.89
N LEU A 92 0.48 -4.69 10.22
CA LEU A 92 1.54 -5.27 11.04
C LEU A 92 1.88 -6.69 10.60
N ALA A 93 0.87 -7.56 10.44
CA ALA A 93 1.08 -8.93 10.00
C ALA A 93 1.73 -9.03 8.62
N LEU A 94 1.38 -8.12 7.70
CA LEU A 94 1.98 -8.03 6.38
C LEU A 94 3.45 -7.58 6.45
N LEU A 95 3.75 -6.57 7.27
CA LEU A 95 5.10 -6.04 7.43
C LEU A 95 6.04 -7.03 8.14
N GLU A 96 5.56 -7.75 9.15
CA GLU A 96 6.32 -8.82 9.81
C GLU A 96 6.70 -9.93 8.83
N GLU A 97 5.81 -10.28 7.91
CA GLU A 97 6.14 -11.27 6.88
C GLU A 97 7.08 -10.72 5.80
N ALA A 98 6.91 -9.45 5.41
CA ALA A 98 7.86 -8.79 4.52
C ALA A 98 9.27 -8.75 5.14
N ASP A 99 9.39 -8.50 6.44
CA ASP A 99 10.67 -8.52 7.16
C ASP A 99 11.30 -9.91 7.20
N ARG A 100 10.51 -10.96 7.46
CA ARG A 100 11.00 -12.35 7.43
C ARG A 100 11.53 -12.75 6.05
N GLN A 101 10.99 -12.17 4.98
CA GLN A 101 11.41 -12.46 3.61
C GLN A 101 12.46 -11.49 3.07
N ALA A 102 12.75 -10.38 3.75
CA ALA A 102 13.60 -9.31 3.23
C ALA A 102 14.97 -9.83 2.77
N ASP A 103 15.65 -10.65 3.59
CA ASP A 103 16.98 -11.18 3.23
C ASP A 103 16.95 -12.06 1.97
N ALA A 104 15.86 -12.80 1.74
CA ALA A 104 15.72 -13.66 0.56
C ALA A 104 15.56 -12.87 -0.75
N TYR A 105 15.08 -11.63 -0.67
CA TYR A 105 14.87 -10.73 -1.81
C TYR A 105 15.94 -9.63 -1.93
N SER A 106 16.82 -9.49 -0.93
CA SER A 106 17.89 -8.50 -0.93
C SER A 106 18.78 -8.66 -2.18
N GLY A 107 18.94 -7.57 -2.93
CA GLY A 107 19.72 -7.54 -4.17
C GLY A 107 19.04 -8.16 -5.40
N LYS A 108 17.89 -8.84 -5.25
CA LYS A 108 17.13 -9.39 -6.38
C LYS A 108 16.16 -8.38 -6.97
N PHE A 109 15.54 -7.57 -6.12
CA PHE A 109 14.62 -6.52 -6.54
C PHE A 109 15.04 -5.17 -6.01
N ARG A 110 14.87 -4.15 -6.85
CA ARG A 110 15.04 -2.76 -6.46
C ARG A 110 14.05 -1.87 -7.20
N LEU A 111 13.25 -1.14 -6.45
CA LEU A 111 12.38 -0.10 -6.96
C LEU A 111 13.22 1.08 -7.45
N THR A 112 13.44 1.18 -8.76
CA THR A 112 14.21 2.26 -9.38
C THR A 112 13.34 3.47 -9.72
N SER A 113 13.95 4.64 -9.93
CA SER A 113 13.23 5.83 -10.41
C SER A 113 12.46 5.57 -11.71
N ARG A 114 13.02 4.73 -12.59
CA ARG A 114 12.34 4.30 -13.82
C ARG A 114 11.07 3.51 -13.53
N ILE A 115 11.10 2.57 -12.58
CA ILE A 115 9.91 1.79 -12.22
C ILE A 115 8.85 2.71 -11.62
N VAL A 116 9.24 3.65 -10.75
CA VAL A 116 8.32 4.64 -10.18
C VAL A 116 7.72 5.51 -11.28
N GLU A 117 8.53 6.02 -12.21
CA GLU A 117 8.05 6.83 -13.34
C GLU A 117 7.10 6.05 -14.25
N GLU A 118 7.42 4.78 -14.56
CA GLU A 118 6.53 3.92 -15.34
C GLU A 118 5.22 3.64 -14.59
N PHE A 119 5.27 3.46 -13.26
CA PHE A 119 4.07 3.30 -12.43
C PHE A 119 3.22 4.58 -12.38
N SER A 120 3.83 5.75 -12.29
CA SER A 120 3.14 7.05 -12.33
C SER A 120 2.44 7.33 -13.67
N ARG A 121 2.65 6.54 -14.72
CA ARG A 121 1.87 6.65 -15.97
C ARG A 121 0.51 5.97 -15.89
N PHE A 122 0.28 5.18 -14.86
CA PHE A 122 -1.03 4.62 -14.59
C PHE A 122 -1.88 5.67 -13.89
N ASP A 123 -2.97 6.06 -14.53
CA ASP A 123 -4.04 6.87 -13.97
C ASP A 123 -5.29 5.99 -13.89
N GLY A 124 -5.90 5.94 -12.71
CA GLY A 124 -7.06 5.11 -12.47
C GLY A 124 -7.33 4.83 -10.99
N VAL A 125 -8.42 4.11 -10.77
CA VAL A 125 -8.97 3.85 -9.44
C VAL A 125 -9.10 2.35 -9.21
N ILE A 126 -8.65 1.90 -8.04
CA ILE A 126 -8.77 0.52 -7.59
C ILE A 126 -9.59 0.52 -6.31
N ASP A 127 -10.80 -0.03 -6.36
CA ASP A 127 -11.60 -0.24 -5.16
C ASP A 127 -11.32 -1.64 -4.61
N VAL A 128 -10.83 -1.74 -3.38
CA VAL A 128 -10.48 -3.00 -2.73
C VAL A 128 -11.40 -3.23 -1.54
N THR A 129 -12.12 -4.35 -1.57
CA THR A 129 -13.00 -4.80 -0.50
C THR A 129 -12.42 -6.06 0.13
N ILE A 130 -11.95 -5.95 1.36
CA ILE A 130 -11.38 -7.05 2.12
C ILE A 130 -12.42 -7.54 3.13
N THR A 131 -12.72 -8.83 3.07
CA THR A 131 -13.60 -9.51 4.02
C THR A 131 -12.78 -10.33 5.00
N ASP A 132 -13.05 -10.19 6.30
CA ASP A 132 -12.42 -10.99 7.34
C ASP A 132 -13.50 -11.84 8.02
N ALA A 133 -13.34 -13.16 8.02
CA ALA A 133 -14.30 -14.06 8.67
C ALA A 133 -14.32 -13.88 10.20
N GLY A 134 -13.22 -13.39 10.80
CA GLY A 134 -13.11 -13.10 12.23
C GLY A 134 -13.61 -11.70 12.62
N ASN A 135 -13.86 -10.83 11.65
CA ASN A 135 -14.31 -9.47 11.89
C ASN A 135 -15.43 -9.07 10.91
N PRO A 136 -16.66 -8.85 11.38
CA PRO A 136 -17.78 -8.50 10.48
C PRO A 136 -17.57 -7.16 9.76
N ALA A 137 -16.63 -6.33 10.20
CA ALA A 137 -16.29 -5.10 9.51
C ALA A 137 -15.53 -5.40 8.20
N THR A 138 -16.21 -5.23 7.07
CA THR A 138 -15.57 -5.22 5.76
C THR A 138 -14.67 -3.98 5.63
N LEU A 139 -13.41 -4.20 5.23
CA LEU A 139 -12.47 -3.12 4.96
C LEU A 139 -12.59 -2.70 3.50
N ALA A 140 -13.16 -1.52 3.27
CA ALA A 140 -13.18 -0.90 1.95
C ALA A 140 -12.06 0.14 1.88
N LEU A 141 -11.16 -0.04 0.92
CA LEU A 141 -10.07 0.88 0.59
C LEU A 141 -10.21 1.29 -0.87
N ARG A 142 -9.85 2.52 -1.21
CA ARG A 142 -9.69 2.96 -2.59
C ARG A 142 -8.26 3.41 -2.81
N PHE A 143 -7.66 2.98 -3.91
CA PHE A 143 -6.38 3.46 -4.38
C PHE A 143 -6.60 4.32 -5.62
N VAL A 144 -6.23 5.58 -5.56
CA VAL A 144 -6.20 6.50 -6.71
C VAL A 144 -4.75 6.58 -7.16
N LEU A 145 -4.48 6.21 -8.41
CA LEU A 145 -3.12 6.19 -8.96
C LEU A 145 -2.77 7.54 -9.59
N ASN A 146 -1.54 8.01 -9.35
CA ASN A 146 -0.99 9.24 -9.92
C ASN A 146 -1.79 10.54 -9.68
N ASP A 147 -2.74 10.52 -8.74
CA ASP A 147 -3.57 11.68 -8.39
C ASP A 147 -3.97 11.62 -6.90
N TYR A 148 -4.38 12.76 -6.36
CA TYR A 148 -4.92 12.90 -5.02
C TYR A 148 -6.43 12.68 -4.94
N ALA A 149 -7.13 12.71 -6.09
CA ALA A 149 -8.56 12.44 -6.17
C ALA A 149 -8.90 11.69 -7.47
N ALA A 150 -9.91 10.82 -7.40
CA ALA A 150 -10.43 10.14 -8.57
C ALA A 150 -11.07 11.15 -9.53
N VAL A 151 -10.59 11.21 -10.77
CA VAL A 151 -11.29 11.91 -11.86
C VAL A 151 -12.49 11.06 -12.30
N ASP A 152 -13.61 11.69 -12.67
CA ASP A 152 -14.87 11.00 -12.96
C ASP A 152 -14.76 9.95 -14.08
N ASP A 153 -13.93 10.22 -15.09
CA ASP A 153 -13.72 9.34 -16.26
C ASP A 153 -12.50 8.41 -16.11
N ALA A 154 -11.85 8.38 -14.95
CA ALA A 154 -10.65 7.56 -14.74
C ALA A 154 -11.00 6.05 -14.82
N PRO A 155 -10.17 5.23 -15.50
CA PRO A 155 -10.35 3.78 -15.52
C PRO A 155 -10.46 3.22 -14.10
N ARG A 156 -11.50 2.42 -13.84
CA ARG A 156 -11.79 1.92 -12.49
C ARG A 156 -12.11 0.45 -12.49
N PHE A 157 -11.49 -0.30 -11.58
CA PHE A 157 -11.87 -1.68 -11.31
C PHE A 157 -11.96 -1.95 -9.81
N GLY A 158 -12.75 -2.95 -9.45
CA GLY A 158 -12.92 -3.41 -8.07
C GLY A 158 -12.34 -4.80 -7.88
N ILE A 159 -11.73 -5.03 -6.72
CA ILE A 159 -11.33 -6.36 -6.23
C ILE A 159 -12.04 -6.62 -4.90
N GLU A 160 -12.80 -7.71 -4.83
CA GLU A 160 -13.29 -8.24 -3.56
C GLU A 160 -12.56 -9.56 -3.25
N LEU A 161 -11.99 -9.63 -2.05
CA LEU A 161 -11.21 -10.79 -1.61
C LEU A 161 -11.28 -11.02 -0.09
N PRO A 162 -11.23 -12.28 0.35
CA PRO A 162 -11.00 -12.58 1.76
C PRO A 162 -9.59 -12.18 2.20
N LEU A 163 -9.44 -11.71 3.43
CA LEU A 163 -8.16 -11.43 4.06
C LEU A 163 -7.23 -12.65 4.01
N SER A 164 -7.77 -13.85 4.19
CA SER A 164 -7.00 -15.10 4.15
C SER A 164 -6.29 -15.32 2.81
N VAL A 165 -6.84 -14.81 1.71
CA VAL A 165 -6.18 -14.88 0.39
C VAL A 165 -4.95 -13.96 0.37
N ILE A 166 -5.06 -12.76 0.95
CA ILE A 166 -3.93 -11.82 1.06
C ILE A 166 -2.83 -12.44 1.94
N GLU A 167 -3.20 -13.00 3.09
CA GLU A 167 -2.26 -13.66 3.99
C GLU A 167 -1.56 -14.86 3.36
N ASP A 168 -2.29 -15.71 2.61
CA ASP A 168 -1.71 -16.86 1.92
C ASP A 168 -0.69 -16.44 0.87
N VAL A 169 -0.98 -15.38 0.11
CA VAL A 169 -0.04 -14.85 -0.90
C VAL A 169 1.19 -14.27 -0.22
N VAL A 170 1.00 -13.44 0.81
CA VAL A 170 2.10 -12.77 1.52
C VAL A 170 3.00 -13.77 2.24
N ARG A 171 2.44 -14.85 2.79
CA ARG A 171 3.20 -15.95 3.41
C ARG A 171 3.80 -16.95 2.41
N ALA A 172 3.74 -16.66 1.11
CA ALA A 172 4.17 -17.53 0.02
C ALA A 172 3.55 -18.96 0.06
N LYS A 173 2.37 -19.10 0.69
CA LYS A 173 1.60 -20.36 0.71
C LYS A 173 0.82 -20.58 -0.58
N ARG A 174 0.59 -19.50 -1.33
CA ARG A 174 -0.14 -19.50 -2.60
C ARG A 174 0.50 -18.49 -3.55
N ALA A 175 0.70 -18.87 -4.81
CA ALA A 175 1.18 -17.92 -5.80
C ALA A 175 0.10 -16.88 -6.16
N PRO A 176 0.44 -15.62 -6.49
CA PRO A 176 -0.56 -14.61 -6.89
C PRO A 176 -1.48 -15.07 -8.03
N GLY A 177 -0.94 -15.81 -9.01
CA GLY A 177 -1.73 -16.36 -10.13
C GLY A 177 -2.74 -17.42 -9.69
N GLU A 178 -2.43 -18.21 -8.68
CA GLU A 178 -3.36 -19.20 -8.11
C GLU A 178 -4.45 -18.53 -7.26
N ALA A 179 -4.09 -17.46 -6.55
CA ALA A 179 -5.03 -16.64 -5.78
C ALA A 179 -6.06 -15.94 -6.68
N ALA A 180 -5.67 -15.58 -7.91
CA ALA A 180 -6.50 -14.83 -8.86
C ALA A 180 -7.83 -15.53 -9.20
N GLY A 181 -7.87 -16.87 -9.21
CA GLY A 181 -9.08 -17.63 -9.52
C GLY A 181 -10.21 -17.47 -8.48
N GLY A 182 -9.89 -17.00 -7.28
CA GLY A 182 -10.86 -16.73 -6.20
C GLY A 182 -11.27 -15.26 -6.05
N LEU A 183 -10.72 -14.37 -6.88
CA LEU A 183 -10.98 -12.93 -6.78
C LEU A 183 -12.23 -12.57 -7.60
N LYS A 184 -13.12 -11.76 -7.01
CA LYS A 184 -14.19 -11.13 -7.80
C LYS A 184 -13.65 -9.80 -8.34
N LEU A 185 -13.54 -9.73 -9.66
CA LEU A 185 -13.15 -8.53 -10.39
C LEU A 185 -14.37 -7.86 -11.02
N SER A 186 -14.52 -6.55 -10.81
CA SER A 186 -15.56 -5.70 -11.40
C SER A 186 -14.95 -4.49 -12.11
N GLY A 187 -15.72 -3.82 -12.98
CA GLY A 187 -15.24 -2.62 -13.71
C GLY A 187 -14.32 -2.91 -14.90
N ASP A 188 -13.35 -2.02 -15.14
CA ASP A 188 -12.42 -2.08 -16.27
C ASP A 188 -11.36 -3.16 -16.09
N LYS A 189 -11.65 -4.34 -16.65
CA LYS A 189 -10.72 -5.49 -16.66
C LYS A 189 -9.47 -5.23 -17.50
N GLY A 190 -9.56 -4.37 -18.53
CA GLY A 190 -8.42 -4.04 -19.38
C GLY A 190 -7.37 -3.26 -18.59
N PHE A 191 -7.82 -2.29 -17.79
CA PHE A 191 -6.96 -1.58 -16.84
C PHE A 191 -6.39 -2.51 -15.77
N ALA A 192 -7.21 -3.39 -15.18
CA ALA A 192 -6.75 -4.37 -14.20
C ALA A 192 -5.63 -5.28 -14.74
N VAL A 193 -5.78 -5.80 -15.97
CA VAL A 193 -4.77 -6.66 -16.62
C VAL A 193 -3.49 -5.89 -16.94
N LYS A 194 -3.60 -4.63 -17.42
CA LYS A 194 -2.41 -3.79 -17.69
C LYS A 194 -1.61 -3.53 -16.42
N LEU A 195 -2.29 -3.14 -15.34
CA LEU A 195 -1.65 -2.88 -14.06
C LEU A 195 -1.04 -4.15 -13.45
N GLY A 196 -1.82 -5.24 -13.41
CA GLY A 196 -1.34 -6.53 -12.91
C GLY A 196 -0.15 -7.07 -13.71
N GLY A 197 -0.20 -6.96 -15.04
CA GLY A 197 0.92 -7.33 -15.92
C GLY A 197 2.16 -6.47 -15.72
N PHE A 198 2.00 -5.17 -15.44
CA PHE A 198 3.11 -4.30 -15.05
C PHE A 198 3.74 -4.77 -13.74
N LEU A 199 2.93 -4.99 -12.69
CA LEU A 199 3.42 -5.43 -11.38
C LEU A 199 4.13 -6.79 -11.47
N LEU A 200 3.54 -7.77 -12.16
CA LEU A 200 4.14 -9.09 -12.37
C LEU A 200 5.46 -9.00 -13.14
N LYS A 201 5.54 -8.16 -14.19
CA LYS A 201 6.80 -7.96 -14.92
C LYS A 201 7.93 -7.42 -14.03
N GLN A 202 7.62 -6.62 -13.02
CA GLN A 202 8.63 -6.14 -12.07
C GLN A 202 9.03 -7.23 -11.05
N LEU A 203 8.14 -8.17 -10.77
CA LEU A 203 8.39 -9.32 -9.90
C LEU A 203 9.10 -10.47 -10.63
N ASP A 204 8.83 -10.73 -11.90
CA ASP A 204 9.49 -11.78 -12.71
C ASP A 204 10.95 -11.45 -13.06
N GLN A 205 11.42 -10.26 -12.71
CA GLN A 205 12.84 -9.89 -12.76
C GLN A 205 13.61 -10.37 -11.50
N LEU A 206 12.94 -11.08 -10.56
CA LEU A 206 13.49 -11.75 -9.38
C LEU A 206 14.00 -13.17 -9.67
#